data_AF-A0A818K284-F1
#
_entry.id   AF-A0A818K284-F1
#
_cell.length_a   1.000
_cell.length_b   1.000
_cell.length_c   1.000
_cell.angle_alpha   90.00
_cell.angle_beta   90.00
_cell.angle_gamma   90.00
#
_symmetry.space_group_name_H-M   'P 1'
#
loop_
_entity.id
_entity.type
_entity.pdbx_description
1 polymer ?
#
loop_
_entity_poly.entity_id
_entity_poly.type
_entity_poly.pdbx_seq_one_letter_code
_entity_poly.pdbx_strand_id
1 'polypeptide(L)'
;MFNQSLLVNETYNDYKKWIDESVDYVCKQVYFDDNNDKLNISLNFTLGEEYFNRNWPLIDQRLTQAGRRLALLLNQLDKNRSSRKLPPDTQALIIVLCIGLSIVIFAALSVYIYKRKNNTKPDILMCD
;
A
#
# COMPACT_ATOMS: atom_id res chain seq x y z
N MET A 1 -12.82 -31.51 -0.42
CA MET A 1 -13.11 -30.65 0.75
C MET A 1 -11.82 -29.94 1.13
N PHE A 2 -11.67 -28.66 0.78
CA PHE A 2 -10.41 -27.94 0.96
C PHE A 2 -10.23 -27.55 2.44
N ASN A 3 -9.15 -28.03 3.04
CA ASN A 3 -8.82 -27.79 4.44
C ASN A 3 -8.28 -26.35 4.59
N GLN A 4 -9.18 -25.39 4.87
CA GLN A 4 -8.86 -23.97 5.05
C GLN A 4 -7.92 -23.67 6.24
N SER A 5 -7.65 -24.66 7.09
CA SER A 5 -6.91 -24.53 8.35
C SER A 5 -5.40 -24.32 8.19
N LEU A 6 -4.81 -24.60 7.02
CA LEU A 6 -3.35 -24.51 6.80
C LEU A 6 -2.87 -23.14 6.28
N LEU A 7 -3.76 -22.17 6.10
CA LEU A 7 -3.50 -20.91 5.37
C LEU A 7 -3.41 -19.65 6.26
N VAL A 8 -3.23 -19.82 7.57
CA VAL A 8 -3.34 -18.73 8.56
C VAL A 8 -2.00 -18.04 8.85
N ASN A 9 -0.85 -18.59 8.42
CA ASN A 9 0.46 -18.14 8.90
C ASN A 9 1.51 -17.87 7.81
N GLU A 10 1.12 -17.43 6.61
CA GLU A 10 2.10 -16.97 5.60
C GLU A 10 2.63 -15.59 6.02
N THR A 11 3.79 -15.59 6.68
CA THR A 11 4.50 -14.38 7.08
C THR A 11 5.18 -13.71 5.88
N TYR A 12 5.29 -12.39 5.97
CA TYR A 12 5.59 -11.36 4.97
C TYR A 12 6.65 -11.58 3.86
N ASN A 13 7.52 -12.59 3.87
CA ASN A 13 8.71 -12.57 3.00
C ASN A 13 9.14 -13.90 2.39
N ASP A 14 8.23 -14.85 2.23
CA ASP A 14 8.61 -16.13 1.64
C ASP A 14 8.30 -16.20 0.14
N TYR A 15 8.79 -15.21 -0.61
CA TYR A 15 8.81 -15.28 -2.09
C TYR A 15 9.52 -16.56 -2.55
N LYS A 16 10.48 -17.04 -1.76
CA LYS A 16 11.14 -18.33 -1.95
C LYS A 16 10.13 -19.48 -1.87
N LYS A 17 9.29 -19.55 -0.84
CA LYS A 17 8.18 -20.52 -0.78
C LYS A 17 7.24 -20.40 -1.97
N TRP A 18 6.92 -19.19 -2.44
CA TRP A 18 6.06 -19.04 -3.62
C TRP A 18 6.72 -19.58 -4.89
N ILE A 19 8.02 -19.34 -5.04
CA ILE A 19 8.85 -19.90 -6.12
C ILE A 19 8.90 -21.42 -6.01
N ASP A 20 9.20 -21.96 -4.82
CA ASP A 20 9.30 -23.40 -4.57
C ASP A 20 7.96 -24.10 -4.87
N GLU A 21 6.85 -23.50 -4.45
CA GLU A 21 5.50 -23.96 -4.78
C GLU A 21 5.23 -23.99 -6.30
N SER A 22 5.63 -22.94 -7.02
CA SER A 22 5.48 -22.86 -8.48
C SER A 22 6.36 -23.88 -9.20
N VAL A 23 7.62 -24.03 -8.78
CA VAL A 23 8.56 -25.01 -9.35
C VAL A 23 8.04 -26.43 -9.11
N ASP A 24 7.61 -26.74 -7.90
CA ASP A 24 7.04 -28.05 -7.55
C ASP A 24 5.82 -28.38 -8.43
N TYR A 25 4.94 -27.41 -8.65
CA TYR A 25 3.78 -27.57 -9.53
C TYR A 25 4.19 -27.85 -10.99
N VAL A 26 5.08 -27.03 -11.54
CA VAL A 26 5.53 -27.18 -12.93
C VAL A 26 6.18 -28.55 -13.14
N CYS A 27 7.06 -28.95 -12.21
CA CYS A 27 7.74 -30.24 -12.27
C CYS A 27 6.80 -31.44 -12.14
N LYS A 28 5.69 -31.33 -11.41
CA LYS A 28 4.75 -32.43 -11.17
C LYS A 28 3.59 -32.52 -12.17
N GLN A 29 3.25 -31.43 -12.85
CA GLN A 29 1.99 -31.35 -13.60
C GLN A 29 2.15 -30.83 -15.02
N VAL A 30 3.00 -29.82 -15.22
CA VAL A 30 3.11 -29.10 -16.50
C VAL A 30 3.99 -29.85 -17.49
N TYR A 31 5.05 -30.51 -17.01
CA TYR A 31 5.98 -31.27 -17.87
C TYR A 31 5.51 -32.68 -18.21
N PHE A 32 4.24 -33.01 -17.99
CA PHE A 32 3.65 -34.31 -18.29
C PHE A 32 2.49 -34.17 -19.28
N ASP A 33 2.39 -35.08 -20.22
CA ASP A 33 1.31 -35.13 -21.21
C ASP A 33 0.03 -35.81 -20.66
N ASP A 34 -0.92 -36.14 -21.53
CA ASP A 34 -2.16 -36.83 -21.15
C ASP A 34 -1.86 -38.21 -20.51
N ASN A 35 -0.87 -38.94 -21.04
CA ASN A 35 -0.49 -40.28 -20.58
C ASN A 35 0.46 -40.28 -19.37
N ASN A 36 0.74 -39.09 -18.81
CA ASN A 36 1.69 -38.90 -17.73
C ASN A 36 3.15 -39.20 -18.12
N ASP A 37 3.45 -39.14 -19.42
CA ASP A 37 4.79 -39.20 -19.96
C ASP A 37 5.43 -37.82 -19.98
N LYS A 38 6.74 -37.78 -19.76
CA LYS A 38 7.47 -36.51 -19.74
C LYS A 38 7.44 -35.87 -21.14
N LEU A 39 6.94 -34.64 -21.22
CA LEU A 39 6.84 -33.89 -22.45
C LEU A 39 8.21 -33.76 -23.13
N ASN A 40 8.31 -34.27 -24.34
CA ASN A 40 9.48 -34.14 -25.19
C ASN A 40 9.25 -32.99 -26.17
N ILE A 41 9.89 -31.85 -25.92
CA ILE A 41 9.80 -30.63 -26.75
C ILE A 41 10.28 -30.89 -28.19
N SER A 42 11.08 -31.93 -28.40
CA SER A 42 11.62 -32.35 -29.69
C SER A 42 10.61 -33.13 -30.55
N LEU A 43 9.46 -33.53 -29.98
CA LEU A 43 8.40 -34.27 -30.65
C LEU A 43 7.14 -33.39 -30.74
N ASN A 44 6.37 -33.53 -31.82
CA ASN A 44 5.03 -32.96 -31.85
C ASN A 44 4.17 -33.68 -30.80
N PHE A 45 3.71 -32.94 -29.80
CA PHE A 45 2.77 -33.41 -28.79
C PHE A 45 1.49 -32.58 -28.86
N THR A 46 0.38 -33.20 -28.52
CA THR A 46 -0.92 -32.53 -28.40
C THR A 46 -1.36 -32.69 -26.96
N LEU A 47 -1.77 -31.57 -26.33
CA LEU A 47 -2.35 -31.59 -24.99
C LEU A 47 -3.86 -31.67 -25.14
N GLY A 48 -4.44 -32.78 -24.71
CA GLY A 48 -5.85 -33.07 -24.84
C GLY A 48 -6.67 -32.60 -23.64
N GLU A 49 -7.89 -33.14 -23.59
CA GLU A 49 -8.87 -32.84 -22.56
C GLU A 49 -8.43 -33.34 -21.18
N GLU A 50 -7.67 -34.44 -21.09
CA GLU A 50 -7.19 -34.97 -19.82
C GLU A 50 -6.17 -34.04 -19.15
N TYR A 51 -5.18 -33.53 -19.91
CA TYR A 51 -4.27 -32.50 -19.44
C TYR A 51 -5.02 -31.26 -19.00
N PHE A 52 -6.03 -30.82 -19.77
CA PHE A 52 -6.85 -29.67 -19.40
C PHE A 52 -7.58 -29.90 -18.07
N ASN A 53 -8.33 -30.99 -17.95
CA ASN A 53 -9.13 -31.31 -16.76
C ASN A 53 -8.28 -31.51 -15.51
N ARG A 54 -7.07 -32.08 -15.65
CA ARG A 54 -6.11 -32.24 -14.56
C ARG A 54 -5.53 -30.91 -14.08
N ASN A 55 -5.17 -30.02 -15.01
CA ASN A 55 -4.46 -28.79 -14.69
C ASN A 55 -5.37 -27.60 -14.37
N TRP A 56 -6.59 -27.58 -14.92
CA TRP A 56 -7.55 -26.49 -14.71
C TRP A 56 -7.82 -26.15 -13.24
N PRO A 57 -8.18 -27.11 -12.34
CA PRO A 57 -8.44 -26.79 -10.94
C PRO A 57 -7.19 -26.27 -10.22
N LEU A 58 -6.00 -26.71 -10.64
CA LEU A 58 -4.74 -26.25 -10.05
C LEU A 58 -4.41 -24.82 -10.49
N ILE A 59 -4.67 -24.48 -11.75
CA ILE A 59 -4.52 -23.11 -12.27
C ILE A 59 -5.47 -22.16 -11.53
N ASP A 60 -6.73 -22.55 -11.35
CA ASP A 60 -7.72 -21.75 -10.62
C ASP A 60 -7.30 -21.50 -9.16
N GLN A 61 -6.79 -22.54 -8.49
CA GLN A 61 -6.22 -22.42 -7.14
C GLN A 61 -5.06 -21.42 -7.10
N ARG A 62 -4.13 -21.48 -8.07
CA ARG A 62 -2.96 -20.60 -8.13
C ARG A 62 -3.34 -19.15 -8.43
N LEU A 63 -4.31 -18.92 -9.29
CA LEU A 63 -4.84 -17.58 -9.57
C LEU A 63 -5.47 -16.96 -8.32
N THR A 64 -6.28 -17.73 -7.60
CA THR A 64 -6.89 -17.29 -6.33
C THR A 64 -5.83 -16.97 -5.28
N GLN A 65 -4.80 -17.82 -5.16
CA GLN A 65 -3.69 -17.63 -4.24
C GLN A 65 -2.87 -16.37 -4.57
N ALA A 66 -2.60 -16.13 -5.86
CA ALA A 66 -1.91 -14.93 -6.34
C ALA A 66 -2.70 -13.65 -6.02
N GLY A 67 -4.01 -13.64 -6.27
CA GLY A 67 -4.88 -12.51 -5.95
C GLY A 67 -4.87 -12.17 -4.46
N ARG A 68 -4.95 -13.19 -3.59
CA ARG A 68 -4.87 -13.02 -2.14
C ARG A 68 -3.50 -12.47 -1.70
N ARG A 69 -2.40 -13.04 -2.21
CA ARG A 69 -1.04 -12.60 -1.88
C ARG A 69 -0.81 -11.15 -2.31
N LEU A 70 -1.28 -10.77 -3.49
CA LEU A 70 -1.22 -9.39 -3.97
C LEU A 70 -2.02 -8.43 -3.08
N ALA A 71 -3.26 -8.77 -2.74
CA ALA A 71 -4.08 -7.94 -1.86
C ALA A 71 -3.42 -7.72 -0.49
N LEU A 72 -2.81 -8.76 0.08
CA LEU A 72 -2.05 -8.65 1.32
C LEU A 72 -0.85 -7.69 1.19
N LEU A 73 -0.08 -7.79 0.11
CA LEU A 73 1.04 -6.90 -0.16
C LEU A 73 0.59 -5.43 -0.31
N LEU A 74 -0.52 -5.19 -1.01
CA LEU A 74 -1.08 -3.85 -1.19
C LEU A 74 -1.57 -3.26 0.14
N ASN A 75 -2.29 -4.04 0.95
CA ASN A 75 -2.75 -3.59 2.27
C ASN A 75 -1.58 -3.25 3.21
N GLN A 76 -0.48 -3.99 3.11
CA GLN A 76 0.74 -3.70 3.88
C GLN A 76 1.45 -2.45 3.38
N LEU A 77 1.54 -2.26 2.06
CA LEU A 77 2.10 -1.04 1.48
C LEU A 77 1.33 0.19 1.96
N ASP A 78 0.01 0.10 1.98
CA ASP A 78 -0.87 1.18 2.46
C ASP A 78 -0.69 1.45 3.95
N LYS A 79 -0.66 0.40 4.79
CA LYS A 79 -0.36 0.53 6.22
C LYS A 79 1.00 1.17 6.48
N ASN A 80 2.03 0.78 5.73
CA ASN A 80 3.37 1.36 5.84
C ASN A 80 3.42 2.81 5.36
N ARG A 81 2.62 3.17 4.35
CA ARG A 81 2.46 4.56 3.89
C ARG A 81 1.75 5.41 4.94
N SER A 82 0.66 4.91 5.53
CA SER A 82 -0.09 5.56 6.61
C SER A 82 0.75 5.71 7.89
N SER A 83 1.64 4.74 8.16
CA SER A 83 2.55 4.76 9.31
C SER A 83 3.78 5.66 9.14
N ARG A 84 3.99 6.31 7.99
CA ARG A 84 4.99 7.37 7.85
C ARG A 84 4.53 8.60 8.63
N LYS A 85 4.69 8.55 9.95
CA LYS A 85 4.68 9.76 10.79
C LYS A 85 5.81 10.66 10.32
N LEU A 86 5.56 11.96 10.21
CA LEU A 86 6.64 12.92 9.96
C LEU A 86 7.73 12.69 11.02
N PRO A 87 9.02 12.84 10.65
CA PRO A 87 10.09 12.78 11.63
C PRO A 87 9.78 13.75 12.78
N PRO A 88 10.05 13.37 14.04
CA PRO A 88 9.76 14.22 15.19
C PRO A 88 10.40 15.61 15.05
N ASP A 89 11.57 15.68 14.43
CA ASP A 89 12.29 16.93 14.15
C ASP A 89 11.53 17.83 13.16
N THR A 90 10.94 17.23 12.12
CA THR A 90 10.11 17.97 11.15
C THR A 90 8.81 18.46 11.80
N GLN A 91 8.21 17.64 12.66
CA GLN A 91 7.01 18.02 13.39
C GLN A 91 7.28 19.19 14.35
N ALA A 92 8.41 19.17 15.07
CA ALA A 92 8.83 20.26 15.95
C ALA A 92 9.07 21.56 15.17
N LEU A 93 9.74 21.49 14.01
CA LEU A 93 10.01 22.65 13.17
C LEU A 93 8.73 23.29 12.61
N ILE A 94 7.75 22.48 12.19
CA ILE A 94 6.42 22.96 11.75
C ILE A 94 5.72 23.69 12.90
N ILE A 95 5.73 23.13 14.11
CA ILE A 95 5.09 23.75 15.28
C ILE A 95 5.72 25.11 15.60
N VAL A 96 7.06 25.20 15.62
CA VAL A 96 7.77 26.46 15.89
C VAL A 96 7.43 27.52 14.84
N LEU A 97 7.38 27.14 13.56
CA LEU A 97 6.96 28.06 12.48
C LEU A 97 5.52 28.55 12.66
N CYS A 98 4.58 27.66 13.01
CA CYS A 98 3.19 28.04 13.25
C CYS A 98 3.04 29.00 14.44
N ILE A 99 3.78 28.77 15.52
CA ILE A 99 3.78 29.66 16.70
C ILE A 99 4.41 31.02 16.35
N GLY A 100 5.53 31.02 15.61
CA GLY A 100 6.16 32.26 15.16
C GLY A 100 5.22 33.10 14.29
N LEU A 101 4.55 32.48 13.33
CA LEU A 101 3.57 33.14 12.46
C LEU A 101 2.38 33.71 13.24
N SER A 102 1.85 32.98 14.21
CA SER A 102 0.71 33.47 15.00
C SER A 102 1.09 34.71 15.83
N ILE A 103 2.27 34.72 16.47
CA ILE A 103 2.77 35.88 17.21
C ILE A 103 2.89 37.11 16.29
N VAL A 104 3.46 36.94 15.09
CA VAL A 104 3.62 38.03 14.12
C VAL A 104 2.26 38.58 13.68
N ILE A 105 1.29 37.72 13.40
CA ILE A 105 -0.08 38.12 13.02
C ILE A 105 -0.74 38.89 14.17
N PHE A 106 -0.64 38.39 15.41
CA PHE A 106 -1.20 39.07 16.58
C PHE A 106 -0.57 40.45 16.80
N ALA A 107 0.76 40.55 16.74
CA ALA A 107 1.44 41.84 16.87
C ALA A 107 1.02 42.83 15.78
N ALA A 108 0.93 42.39 14.52
CA ALA A 108 0.47 43.21 13.41
C ALA A 108 -0.97 43.69 13.60
N LEU A 109 -1.87 42.81 14.07
CA LEU A 109 -3.25 43.17 14.40
C LEU A 109 -3.33 44.16 15.56
N SER A 110 -2.54 43.97 16.61
CA SER A 110 -2.48 44.90 17.75
C SER A 110 -2.01 46.29 17.32
N VAL A 111 -0.96 46.36 16.49
CA VAL A 111 -0.46 47.64 15.92
C VAL A 111 -1.50 48.28 15.01
N TYR A 112 -2.16 47.49 14.16
CA TYR A 112 -3.21 47.97 13.26
C TYR A 112 -4.39 48.58 14.03
N ILE A 113 -4.88 47.89 15.08
CA ILE A 113 -5.96 48.37 15.93
C ILE A 113 -5.54 49.64 16.69
N TYR A 114 -4.32 49.67 17.22
CA TYR A 114 -3.80 50.85 17.93
C TYR A 114 -3.72 52.08 17.02
N LYS A 115 -3.17 51.92 15.80
CA LYS A 115 -3.10 52.99 14.80
C LYS A 115 -4.49 53.47 14.39
N ARG A 116 -5.44 52.55 14.17
CA ARG A 116 -6.83 52.88 13.86
C ARG A 116 -7.47 53.70 15.00
N LYS A 117 -7.26 53.32 16.26
CA LYS A 117 -7.81 54.03 17.43
C LYS A 117 -7.23 55.44 17.57
N ASN A 118 -5.92 55.64 17.37
CA ASN A 118 -5.29 56.96 17.45
C ASN A 118 -5.73 57.90 16.32
N ASN A 119 -5.98 57.39 15.12
CA ASN A 119 -6.52 58.18 14.01
C ASN A 119 -8.02 58.52 14.19
N THR A 120 -8.69 57.95 15.19
CA THR A 120 -10.12 58.20 15.49
C THR A 120 -10.28 59.01 16.80
N LYS A 121 -9.30 59.86 17.15
CA LYS A 121 -9.57 60.92 18.12
C LYS A 121 -10.28 62.06 17.36
N PRO A 122 -11.53 62.42 17.71
CA PRO A 122 -12.17 63.59 17.13
C PRO A 122 -11.46 64.83 17.64
N ASP A 123 -11.07 65.72 16.73
CA ASP A 123 -10.70 67.08 17.07
C ASP A 123 -11.95 67.75 17.66
N ILE A 124 -12.01 67.78 19.00
CA ILE A 124 -13.01 68.58 19.71
C ILE A 124 -12.51 70.02 19.58
N LEU A 125 -12.94 70.70 18.52
CA LEU A 125 -12.93 72.15 18.46
C LEU A 125 -13.76 72.67 19.64
N MET A 126 -13.08 73.21 20.65
CA MET A 126 -13.70 74.17 21.56
C MET A 126 -13.92 75.44 20.74
N CYS A 127 -15.18 75.74 20.44
CA CYS A 127 -15.60 77.08 20.08
C CYS A 127 -16.03 77.77 21.39
N ASP A 128 -15.28 78.80 21.76
CA ASP A 128 -15.73 79.88 22.66
C ASP A 128 -16.83 80.71 21.99
#